data_AF-A0A6G3Z816-F1
#
_entry.id   AF-A0A6G3Z816-F1
#
_cell.length_a   1.000
_cell.length_b   1.000
_cell.length_c   1.000
_cell.angle_alpha   90.00
_cell.angle_beta   90.00
_cell.angle_gamma   90.00
#
_symmetry.space_group_name_H-M   'P 1'
#
loop_
_entity.id
_entity.type
_entity.pdbx_description
1 polymer ?
#
loop_
_entity_poly.entity_id
_entity_poly.type
_entity_poly.pdbx_seq_one_letter_code
_entity_poly.pdbx_strand_id
1 'polypeptide(L)'
;MAHSTYRLTFEANADVVRTSLSAVRHIGAHLWLGCDETATLERLTVEGDQANAHCHIQISDFLELPSPEDEEIDVEGITYANHYLWFVGSHSLKRKTVKPDQSMAENLKRHRKIEREENRYTLGRIPLVDGQLWPHCPHPKDPGKILTAAQLKRKKKGNELTQILKKDRYLGDFIAADIPGKDNGFDIEGLTALGDRLFLGLRGPVLRGWAVLLELQLKEEEPGLLRLQKLGNSKERYYRHFLNLGGLGIRDLCVWNDTLLILAGPTMALDGAIRVFKLPLADLKSEDAFLIPSVLLEVPYGKGCDRAEGITLFGADQKELLIVYDAPDPERLQENSSVLADRILL
;
A
#
# COMPACT_ATOMS: atom_id res chain seq x y z
N MET A 1 -21.99 2.36 -13.56
CA MET A 1 -21.77 1.08 -12.86
C MET A 1 -22.71 1.01 -11.68
N ALA A 2 -23.23 -0.17 -11.33
CA ALA A 2 -24.04 -0.30 -10.11
C ALA A 2 -23.13 -0.04 -8.90
N HIS A 3 -23.57 0.86 -8.03
CA HIS A 3 -22.85 1.29 -6.83
C HIS A 3 -23.69 0.89 -5.62
N SER A 4 -23.05 0.22 -4.67
CA SER A 4 -23.64 -0.18 -3.40
C SER A 4 -22.58 -0.06 -2.31
N THR A 5 -22.97 -0.13 -1.06
CA THR A 5 -22.02 -0.15 0.07
C THR A 5 -21.84 -1.56 0.59
N TYR A 6 -20.72 -1.79 1.26
CA TYR A 6 -20.41 -3.03 1.97
C TYR A 6 -19.93 -2.71 3.38
N ARG A 7 -20.50 -3.38 4.37
CA ARG A 7 -20.21 -3.08 5.78
C ARG A 7 -18.94 -3.79 6.24
N LEU A 8 -18.00 -3.03 6.79
CA LEU A 8 -16.82 -3.55 7.48
C LEU A 8 -16.99 -3.31 8.98
N THR A 9 -16.98 -4.37 9.79
CA THR A 9 -17.23 -4.31 11.23
C THR A 9 -16.00 -4.74 12.01
N PHE A 10 -15.49 -3.83 12.82
CA PHE A 10 -14.30 -3.97 13.64
C PHE A 10 -14.65 -4.21 15.11
N GLU A 11 -13.64 -4.48 15.94
CA GLU A 11 -13.81 -4.46 17.40
C GLU A 11 -14.03 -3.00 17.89
N ALA A 12 -14.71 -2.84 19.03
CA ALA A 12 -15.22 -1.54 19.50
C ALA A 12 -14.13 -0.47 19.80
N ASN A 13 -12.88 -0.89 19.90
CA ASN A 13 -11.69 -0.08 20.20
C ASN A 13 -10.80 0.17 18.97
N ALA A 14 -11.26 -0.20 17.77
CA ALA A 14 -10.54 -0.05 16.51
C ALA A 14 -10.90 1.25 15.77
N ASP A 15 -11.17 2.34 16.49
CA ASP A 15 -11.55 3.63 15.90
C ASP A 15 -10.50 4.16 14.93
N VAL A 16 -9.21 4.07 15.30
CA VAL A 16 -8.09 4.47 14.44
C VAL A 16 -8.10 3.69 13.12
N VAL A 17 -8.30 2.38 13.19
CA VAL A 17 -8.30 1.50 12.02
C VAL A 17 -9.43 1.86 11.06
N ARG A 18 -10.67 1.94 11.56
CA ARG A 18 -11.84 2.15 10.69
C ARG A 18 -11.91 3.55 10.08
N THR A 19 -11.12 4.51 10.57
CA THR A 19 -11.06 5.87 10.02
C THR A 19 -9.86 6.13 9.12
N SER A 20 -8.91 5.20 9.04
CA SER A 20 -7.65 5.43 8.36
C SER A 20 -7.18 4.16 7.62
N LEU A 21 -8.10 3.58 6.83
CA LEU A 21 -7.81 2.41 6.01
C LEU A 21 -7.04 2.82 4.76
N SER A 22 -5.85 2.27 4.59
CA SER A 22 -4.92 2.59 3.50
C SER A 22 -4.83 1.50 2.43
N ALA A 23 -4.98 0.23 2.82
CA ALA A 23 -4.84 -0.91 1.91
C ALA A 23 -5.94 -1.95 2.11
N VAL A 24 -6.30 -2.69 1.05
CA VAL A 24 -7.23 -3.83 1.16
C VAL A 24 -6.91 -4.94 0.16
N ARG A 25 -6.95 -6.20 0.59
CA ARG A 25 -6.90 -7.38 -0.29
C ARG A 25 -7.87 -8.47 0.14
N HIS A 26 -8.74 -8.88 -0.79
CA HIS A 26 -9.62 -10.02 -0.62
C HIS A 26 -8.89 -11.32 -0.99
N ILE A 27 -8.70 -12.20 0.00
CA ILE A 27 -7.95 -13.45 -0.12
C ILE A 27 -8.74 -14.57 0.56
N GLY A 28 -9.25 -15.51 -0.23
CA GLY A 28 -10.09 -16.60 0.28
C GLY A 28 -11.38 -16.06 0.90
N ALA A 29 -11.60 -16.34 2.19
CA ALA A 29 -12.76 -15.85 2.95
C ALA A 29 -12.49 -14.54 3.71
N HIS A 30 -11.33 -13.91 3.50
CA HIS A 30 -10.89 -12.80 4.34
C HIS A 30 -10.57 -11.54 3.54
N LEU A 31 -10.86 -10.38 4.15
CA LEU A 31 -10.29 -9.10 3.77
C LEU A 31 -9.08 -8.83 4.67
N TRP A 32 -7.93 -8.63 4.06
CA TRP A 32 -6.70 -8.17 4.73
C TRP A 32 -6.57 -6.67 4.51
N LEU A 33 -6.38 -5.91 5.58
CA LEU A 33 -6.40 -4.46 5.56
C LEU A 33 -5.11 -3.88 6.17
N GLY A 34 -4.71 -2.74 5.63
CA GLY A 34 -3.66 -1.89 6.19
C GLY A 34 -4.26 -0.61 6.77
N CYS A 35 -3.53 -0.01 7.71
CA CYS A 35 -3.87 1.27 8.33
C CYS A 35 -2.61 2.15 8.38
N ASP A 36 -2.76 3.44 8.07
CA ASP A 36 -1.67 4.41 7.98
C ASP A 36 -1.16 4.91 9.35
N GLU A 37 -1.91 4.62 10.43
CA GLU A 37 -1.64 5.10 11.80
C GLU A 37 -1.20 3.97 12.77
N THR A 38 -0.86 2.76 12.25
CA THR A 38 -0.47 1.61 13.10
C THR A 38 0.73 0.83 12.54
N ALA A 39 1.25 -0.11 13.33
CA ALA A 39 2.25 -1.10 12.93
C ALA A 39 1.64 -2.51 12.77
N THR A 40 0.38 -2.56 12.30
CA THR A 40 -0.43 -3.79 12.34
C THR A 40 -1.04 -4.15 10.99
N LEU A 41 -1.48 -5.40 10.88
CA LEU A 41 -2.36 -5.89 9.84
C LEU A 41 -3.70 -6.23 10.46
N GLU A 42 -4.77 -5.94 9.73
CA GLU A 42 -6.12 -6.25 10.18
C GLU A 42 -6.72 -7.29 9.25
N ARG A 43 -7.54 -8.19 9.82
CA ARG A 43 -8.26 -9.19 9.05
C ARG A 43 -9.74 -9.18 9.42
N LEU A 44 -10.60 -9.08 8.42
CA LEU A 44 -12.03 -9.33 8.54
C LEU A 44 -12.41 -10.63 7.79
N THR A 45 -13.46 -11.31 8.24
CA THR A 45 -14.05 -12.46 7.55
C THR A 45 -15.28 -12.02 6.79
N VAL A 46 -15.34 -12.38 5.51
CA VAL A 46 -16.45 -12.05 4.60
C VAL A 46 -17.63 -12.98 4.89
N GLU A 47 -18.77 -12.42 5.29
CA GLU A 47 -19.99 -13.15 5.65
C GLU A 47 -21.22 -12.46 5.04
N GLY A 48 -21.75 -13.01 3.95
CA GLY A 48 -22.95 -12.47 3.31
C GLY A 48 -22.73 -11.06 2.72
N ASP A 49 -23.39 -10.06 3.31
CA ASP A 49 -23.35 -8.66 2.91
C ASP A 49 -22.46 -7.77 3.79
N GLN A 50 -21.66 -8.37 4.67
CA GLN A 50 -20.73 -7.68 5.54
C GLN A 50 -19.41 -8.45 5.73
N ALA A 51 -18.38 -7.79 6.24
CA ALA A 51 -17.20 -8.44 6.76
C ALA A 51 -17.03 -8.09 8.24
N ASN A 52 -16.78 -9.10 9.07
CA ASN A 52 -16.78 -9.01 10.52
C ASN A 52 -15.64 -9.88 11.11
N ALA A 53 -15.79 -10.36 12.35
CA ALA A 53 -14.82 -11.24 13.01
C ALA A 53 -13.39 -10.69 12.93
N HIS A 54 -13.26 -9.43 13.31
CA HIS A 54 -12.03 -8.66 13.26
C HIS A 54 -10.91 -9.33 14.04
N CYS A 55 -9.72 -9.39 13.44
CA CYS A 55 -8.50 -9.84 14.07
C CYS A 55 -7.42 -8.80 13.84
N HIS A 56 -6.88 -8.30 14.96
CA HIS A 56 -5.79 -7.35 15.00
C HIS A 56 -4.46 -8.09 15.17
N ILE A 57 -3.51 -7.83 14.26
CA ILE A 57 -2.28 -8.64 14.14
C ILE A 57 -1.05 -7.72 14.17
N GLN A 58 -0.22 -7.90 15.19
CA GLN A 58 1.04 -7.16 15.33
C GLN A 58 2.08 -7.67 14.33
N ILE A 59 2.67 -6.79 13.54
CA ILE A 59 3.73 -7.19 12.59
C ILE A 59 5.00 -7.60 13.34
N SER A 60 5.25 -7.03 14.53
CA SER A 60 6.39 -7.37 15.39
C SER A 60 6.40 -8.83 15.87
N ASP A 61 5.25 -9.51 15.88
CA ASP A 61 5.16 -10.95 16.19
C ASP A 61 5.85 -11.83 15.12
N PHE A 62 6.08 -11.29 13.92
CA PHE A 62 6.64 -12.02 12.77
C PHE A 62 7.99 -11.48 12.31
N LEU A 63 8.27 -10.18 12.54
CA LEU A 63 9.42 -9.48 12.00
C LEU A 63 10.06 -8.56 13.03
N GLU A 64 11.39 -8.51 13.04
CA GLU A 64 12.12 -7.55 13.87
C GLU A 64 12.08 -6.14 13.25
N LEU A 65 11.22 -5.27 13.78
CA LEU A 65 11.07 -3.89 13.32
C LEU A 65 12.24 -2.99 13.75
N PRO A 66 12.57 -1.94 12.98
CA PRO A 66 13.67 -1.00 13.32
C PRO A 66 13.40 -0.09 14.51
N SER A 67 12.13 0.16 14.83
CA SER A 67 11.68 1.00 15.95
C SER A 67 10.68 0.26 16.83
N PRO A 68 10.36 0.78 18.02
CA PRO A 68 9.34 0.20 18.91
C PRO A 68 7.95 0.09 18.25
N GLU A 69 7.08 -0.70 18.87
CA GLU A 69 5.77 -1.09 18.33
C GLU A 69 4.76 0.06 18.22
N ASP A 70 4.97 1.17 18.95
CA ASP A 70 4.13 2.37 18.88
C ASP A 70 4.47 3.30 17.71
N GLU A 71 5.59 3.07 17.01
CA GLU A 71 5.91 3.77 15.77
C GLU A 71 5.23 3.08 14.58
N GLU A 72 4.36 3.82 13.86
CA GLU A 72 3.60 3.30 12.74
C GLU A 72 4.48 2.79 11.58
N ILE A 73 4.06 1.68 10.97
CA ILE A 73 4.62 1.20 9.70
C ILE A 73 3.99 1.97 8.54
N ASP A 74 2.77 2.47 8.72
CA ASP A 74 2.01 3.13 7.67
C ASP A 74 1.78 2.13 6.52
N VAL A 75 0.98 1.08 6.77
CA VAL A 75 0.84 -0.07 5.85
C VAL A 75 -0.02 0.36 4.65
N GLU A 76 0.62 0.89 3.62
CA GLU A 76 -0.07 1.48 2.47
C GLU A 76 -0.40 0.48 1.37
N GLY A 77 0.35 -0.62 1.27
CA GLY A 77 0.16 -1.61 0.22
C GLY A 77 0.19 -3.04 0.73
N ILE A 78 -0.74 -3.88 0.25
CA ILE A 78 -0.83 -5.31 0.57
C ILE A 78 -0.99 -6.10 -0.73
N THR A 79 -0.41 -7.31 -0.83
CA THR A 79 -0.75 -8.26 -1.91
C THR A 79 -0.55 -9.70 -1.47
N TYR A 80 -1.09 -10.65 -2.23
CA TYR A 80 -0.86 -12.07 -1.99
C TYR A 80 -0.17 -12.71 -3.18
N ALA A 81 0.96 -13.34 -2.95
CA ALA A 81 1.66 -14.11 -3.96
C ALA A 81 2.51 -15.20 -3.33
N ASN A 82 2.57 -16.36 -3.99
CA ASN A 82 3.46 -17.46 -3.63
C ASN A 82 3.33 -17.90 -2.16
N HIS A 83 2.10 -17.96 -1.63
CA HIS A 83 1.79 -18.31 -0.23
C HIS A 83 2.28 -17.30 0.82
N TYR A 84 2.49 -16.05 0.42
CA TYR A 84 2.85 -14.96 1.30
C TYR A 84 1.85 -13.82 1.19
N LEU A 85 1.48 -13.26 2.33
CA LEU A 85 0.96 -11.90 2.42
C LEU A 85 2.15 -10.94 2.38
N TRP A 86 2.26 -10.17 1.31
CA TRP A 86 3.23 -9.11 1.16
C TRP A 86 2.64 -7.80 1.62
N PHE A 87 3.45 -6.96 2.23
CA PHE A 87 3.05 -5.61 2.64
C PHE A 87 4.21 -4.63 2.51
N VAL A 88 3.88 -3.34 2.36
CA VAL A 88 4.86 -2.26 2.24
C VAL A 88 4.41 -1.05 3.07
N GLY A 89 5.35 -0.45 3.79
CA GLY A 89 5.15 0.84 4.44
C GLY A 89 5.31 2.01 3.46
N SER A 90 4.92 3.23 3.84
CA SER A 90 4.96 4.39 2.92
C SER A 90 6.35 4.77 2.40
N HIS A 91 7.44 4.38 3.08
CA HIS A 91 8.81 4.82 2.78
C HIS A 91 8.98 6.35 2.70
N SER A 92 8.06 7.10 3.30
CA SER A 92 8.00 8.55 3.19
C SER A 92 8.53 9.25 4.44
N LEU A 93 8.90 10.52 4.24
CA LEU A 93 9.14 11.45 5.34
C LEU A 93 7.85 12.20 5.65
N LYS A 94 7.63 12.56 6.93
CA LYS A 94 6.43 13.26 7.40
C LYS A 94 6.77 14.69 7.83
N ARG A 95 6.13 15.69 7.22
CA ARG A 95 6.12 17.06 7.75
C ARG A 95 5.09 17.15 8.87
N LYS A 96 5.45 17.71 10.03
CA LYS A 96 4.47 17.89 11.10
C LYS A 96 3.44 18.96 10.72
N THR A 97 2.17 18.58 10.78
CA THR A 97 1.05 19.50 10.61
C THR A 97 0.95 20.48 11.78
N VAL A 98 0.35 21.63 11.51
CA VAL A 98 -0.02 22.64 12.52
C VAL A 98 -1.11 22.10 13.44
N LYS A 99 -1.10 22.58 14.69
CA LYS A 99 -2.05 22.19 15.72
C LYS A 99 -2.94 23.39 16.08
N PRO A 100 -4.28 23.26 16.05
CA PRO A 100 -5.19 24.38 16.34
C PRO A 100 -5.05 24.97 17.76
N ASP A 101 -4.62 24.15 18.71
CA ASP A 101 -4.43 24.49 20.12
C ASP A 101 -3.06 25.12 20.43
N GLN A 102 -2.16 25.22 19.45
CA GLN A 102 -0.82 25.79 19.62
C GLN A 102 -0.73 27.24 19.15
N SER A 103 0.16 28.02 19.79
CA SER A 103 0.44 29.40 19.37
C SER A 103 1.07 29.43 17.97
N MET A 104 0.98 30.59 17.30
CA MET A 104 1.61 30.79 15.98
C MET A 104 3.12 30.49 16.02
N ALA A 105 3.81 30.93 17.07
CA ALA A 105 5.26 30.70 17.21
C ALA A 105 5.61 29.21 17.37
N GLU A 106 4.79 28.46 18.10
CA GLU A 106 4.94 27.00 18.22
C GLU A 106 4.64 26.30 16.90
N ASN A 107 3.56 26.69 16.23
CA ASN A 107 3.19 26.14 14.93
C ASN A 107 4.24 26.41 13.85
N LEU A 108 4.85 27.60 13.83
CA LEU A 108 5.96 27.91 12.92
C LEU A 108 7.19 27.03 13.16
N LYS A 109 7.50 26.72 14.43
CA LYS A 109 8.59 25.79 14.78
C LYS A 109 8.22 24.35 14.39
N ARG A 110 6.99 23.95 14.68
CA ARG A 110 6.47 22.60 14.40
C ARG A 110 6.45 22.28 12.91
N HIS A 111 5.92 23.18 12.08
CA HIS A 111 5.77 22.97 10.63
C HIS A 111 7.12 22.87 9.88
N ARG A 112 8.21 23.37 10.49
CA ARG A 112 9.57 23.19 9.96
C ARG A 112 10.11 21.78 10.18
N LYS A 113 9.52 21.00 11.10
CA LYS A 113 10.01 19.67 11.46
C LYS A 113 9.59 18.65 10.40
N ILE A 114 10.59 17.99 9.84
CA ILE A 114 10.45 16.79 9.01
C ILE A 114 10.94 15.62 9.85
N GLU A 115 10.14 14.56 9.91
CA GLU A 115 10.43 13.36 10.68
C GLU A 115 10.58 12.16 9.77
N ARG A 116 11.43 11.25 10.23
CA ARG A 116 11.65 9.93 9.67
C ARG A 116 11.27 8.94 10.77
N GLU A 117 10.24 8.16 10.50
CA GLU A 117 9.85 7.01 11.28
C GLU A 117 10.44 5.80 10.53
N GLU A 118 11.35 5.07 11.17
CA GLU A 118 12.12 4.01 10.52
C GLU A 118 11.24 2.80 10.17
N ASN A 119 10.16 2.55 10.93
CA ASN A 119 9.19 1.49 10.65
C ASN A 119 8.50 1.64 9.28
N ARG A 120 8.33 2.87 8.78
CA ARG A 120 7.78 3.17 7.43
C ARG A 120 8.58 2.59 6.27
N TYR A 121 9.84 2.24 6.49
CA TYR A 121 10.75 1.71 5.46
C TYR A 121 10.74 0.18 5.38
N THR A 122 9.64 -0.44 5.83
CA THR A 122 9.45 -1.89 5.83
C THR A 122 8.85 -2.34 4.50
N LEU A 123 9.50 -3.29 3.84
CA LEU A 123 8.93 -4.09 2.75
C LEU A 123 9.07 -5.54 3.16
N GLY A 124 7.96 -6.17 3.50
CA GLY A 124 7.92 -7.45 4.18
C GLY A 124 6.98 -8.46 3.54
N ARG A 125 7.14 -9.71 3.96
CA ARG A 125 6.23 -10.80 3.65
C ARG A 125 6.07 -11.71 4.85
N ILE A 126 4.86 -12.22 5.06
CA ILE A 126 4.54 -13.20 6.10
C ILE A 126 3.83 -14.39 5.44
N PRO A 127 4.26 -15.65 5.69
CA PRO A 127 3.57 -16.82 5.19
C PRO A 127 2.07 -16.76 5.51
N LEU A 128 1.22 -16.91 4.50
CA LEU A 128 -0.23 -16.96 4.62
C LEU A 128 -0.73 -18.30 4.07
N VAL A 129 -1.12 -19.18 4.98
CA VAL A 129 -1.57 -20.55 4.69
C VAL A 129 -2.87 -20.79 5.46
N ASP A 130 -3.88 -21.32 4.77
CA ASP A 130 -5.21 -21.63 5.30
C ASP A 130 -5.86 -20.45 6.07
N GLY A 131 -5.68 -19.24 5.54
CA GLY A 131 -6.24 -18.01 6.12
C GLY A 131 -5.53 -17.50 7.38
N GLN A 132 -4.37 -18.08 7.72
CA GLN A 132 -3.59 -17.74 8.92
C GLN A 132 -2.16 -17.32 8.58
N LEU A 133 -1.65 -16.35 9.33
CA LEU A 133 -0.26 -15.91 9.26
C LEU A 133 0.63 -16.76 10.15
N TRP A 134 1.83 -17.08 9.67
CA TRP A 134 2.81 -17.89 10.39
C TRP A 134 4.19 -17.24 10.36
N PRO A 135 4.96 -17.21 11.47
CA PRO A 135 6.36 -16.79 11.42
C PRO A 135 7.19 -17.69 10.50
N HIS A 136 6.89 -18.99 10.53
CA HIS A 136 7.37 -19.97 9.55
C HIS A 136 6.39 -21.15 9.46
N CYS A 137 6.30 -21.78 8.29
CA CYS A 137 5.51 -23.01 8.09
C CYS A 137 6.03 -23.83 6.90
N PRO A 138 5.74 -25.14 6.83
CA PRO A 138 6.00 -25.92 5.62
C PRO A 138 5.21 -25.37 4.42
N HIS A 139 5.81 -25.40 3.23
CA HIS A 139 5.13 -24.98 2.02
C HIS A 139 3.97 -25.95 1.71
N PRO A 140 2.73 -25.47 1.45
CA PRO A 140 1.55 -26.35 1.34
C PRO A 140 1.64 -27.40 0.23
N LYS A 141 2.40 -27.13 -0.83
CA LYS A 141 2.60 -28.04 -1.97
C LYS A 141 3.98 -28.70 -2.02
N ASP A 142 4.87 -28.37 -1.08
CA ASP A 142 6.23 -28.91 -1.02
C ASP A 142 6.73 -28.89 0.44
N PRO A 143 6.31 -29.86 1.28
CA PRO A 143 6.61 -29.83 2.71
C PRO A 143 8.11 -29.83 3.07
N GLY A 144 8.99 -30.18 2.12
CA GLY A 144 10.44 -30.09 2.30
C GLY A 144 10.97 -28.65 2.27
N LYS A 145 10.19 -27.70 1.76
CA LYS A 145 10.49 -26.28 1.74
C LYS A 145 9.79 -25.58 2.91
N ILE A 146 10.54 -24.80 3.69
CA ILE A 146 9.99 -23.96 4.75
C ILE A 146 9.78 -22.55 4.23
N LEU A 147 8.58 -22.00 4.44
CA LEU A 147 8.25 -20.60 4.26
C LEU A 147 8.59 -19.86 5.55
N THR A 148 9.20 -18.67 5.45
CA THR A 148 9.58 -17.84 6.61
C THR A 148 9.17 -16.40 6.38
N ALA A 149 8.65 -15.74 7.41
CA ALA A 149 8.44 -14.29 7.39
C ALA A 149 9.79 -13.60 7.16
N ALA A 150 9.83 -12.61 6.27
CA ALA A 150 11.07 -11.94 5.92
C ALA A 150 10.83 -10.49 5.49
N GLN A 151 11.84 -9.65 5.68
CA GLN A 151 11.81 -8.24 5.27
C GLN A 151 13.05 -7.84 4.47
N LEU A 152 12.91 -6.82 3.63
CA LEU A 152 14.00 -6.27 2.84
C LEU A 152 15.14 -5.75 3.74
N LYS A 153 16.39 -6.02 3.35
CA LYS A 153 17.58 -5.63 4.11
C LYS A 153 17.54 -4.14 4.51
N ARG A 154 17.39 -3.90 5.81
CA ARG A 154 17.51 -2.58 6.43
C ARG A 154 18.87 -1.95 6.14
N LYS A 155 18.87 -0.62 5.99
CA LYS A 155 20.06 0.22 5.78
C LYS A 155 19.94 1.47 6.64
N LYS A 156 21.00 2.24 6.74
CA LYS A 156 20.95 3.53 7.45
C LYS A 156 19.96 4.45 6.73
N LYS A 157 18.93 4.94 7.44
CA LYS A 157 17.87 5.80 6.91
C LYS A 157 17.07 5.11 5.79
N GLY A 158 16.52 3.93 6.06
CA GLY A 158 15.67 3.17 5.13
C GLY A 158 16.16 1.74 4.86
N ASN A 159 16.15 1.30 3.60
CA ASN A 159 16.45 -0.08 3.23
C ASN A 159 17.23 -0.18 1.91
N GLU A 160 17.52 -1.39 1.46
CA GLU A 160 18.28 -1.62 0.22
C GLU A 160 17.65 -0.93 -1.00
N LEU A 161 16.32 -0.85 -1.09
CA LEU A 161 15.60 -0.18 -2.17
C LEU A 161 15.87 1.33 -2.15
N THR A 162 15.68 2.01 -1.01
CA THR A 162 15.92 3.46 -0.95
C THR A 162 17.37 3.82 -1.22
N GLN A 163 18.34 2.98 -0.84
CA GLN A 163 19.76 3.22 -1.14
C GLN A 163 20.07 3.14 -2.64
N ILE A 164 19.44 2.22 -3.38
CA ILE A 164 19.66 2.14 -4.82
C ILE A 164 18.89 3.23 -5.57
N LEU A 165 17.68 3.57 -5.12
CA LEU A 165 16.87 4.63 -5.71
C LEU A 165 17.46 6.02 -5.47
N LYS A 166 18.22 6.23 -4.39
CA LYS A 166 18.97 7.47 -4.17
C LYS A 166 19.99 7.78 -5.27
N LYS A 167 20.43 6.77 -6.03
CA LYS A 167 21.34 6.90 -7.18
C LYS A 167 20.59 6.98 -8.51
N ASP A 168 19.26 6.94 -8.46
CA ASP A 168 18.43 6.98 -9.64
C ASP A 168 18.46 8.35 -10.32
N ARG A 169 18.39 8.37 -11.65
CA ARG A 169 18.43 9.62 -12.44
C ARG A 169 17.12 10.40 -12.44
N TYR A 170 15.99 9.77 -12.06
CA TYR A 170 14.69 10.42 -11.98
C TYR A 170 14.27 10.69 -10.53
N LEU A 171 14.47 9.70 -9.66
CA LEU A 171 13.99 9.70 -8.27
C LEU A 171 15.07 10.10 -7.25
N GLY A 172 16.34 10.01 -7.63
CA GLY A 172 17.46 10.18 -6.70
C GLY A 172 17.46 11.53 -6.01
N ASP A 173 17.15 12.62 -6.73
CA ASP A 173 17.11 13.97 -6.17
C ASP A 173 15.97 14.16 -5.16
N PHE A 174 14.80 13.56 -5.40
CA PHE A 174 13.67 13.61 -4.45
C PHE A 174 14.00 12.92 -3.13
N ILE A 175 14.65 11.76 -3.22
CA ILE A 175 15.10 10.99 -2.05
C ILE A 175 16.26 11.70 -1.35
N ALA A 176 17.21 12.27 -2.11
CA ALA A 176 18.38 12.95 -1.55
C ALA A 176 18.04 14.29 -0.89
N ALA A 177 17.01 14.98 -1.39
CA ALA A 177 16.52 16.23 -0.83
C ALA A 177 15.64 16.04 0.42
N ASP A 178 15.37 14.81 0.84
CA ASP A 178 14.53 14.49 2.02
C ASP A 178 13.15 15.21 1.94
N ILE A 179 12.52 15.19 0.77
CA ILE A 179 11.19 15.80 0.55
C ILE A 179 10.11 14.92 1.22
N PRO A 180 9.21 15.47 2.06
CA PRO A 180 8.09 14.73 2.65
C PRO A 180 7.11 14.17 1.61
N GLY A 181 6.49 13.02 1.92
CA GLY A 181 5.57 12.34 1.00
C GLY A 181 4.43 13.24 0.53
N LYS A 182 3.70 13.84 1.49
CA LYS A 182 2.61 14.82 1.24
C LYS A 182 3.07 16.17 0.64
N ASP A 183 4.37 16.35 0.40
CA ASP A 183 4.97 17.46 -0.34
C ASP A 183 5.45 17.02 -1.75
N ASN A 184 4.86 15.94 -2.30
CA ASN A 184 5.30 15.27 -3.55
C ASN A 184 6.71 14.64 -3.45
N GLY A 185 7.10 14.24 -2.24
CA GLY A 185 8.31 13.47 -1.98
C GLY A 185 8.16 11.99 -2.33
N PHE A 186 9.20 11.20 -2.05
CA PHE A 186 9.17 9.75 -2.28
C PHE A 186 8.18 9.08 -1.32
N ASP A 187 7.24 8.33 -1.90
CA ASP A 187 6.10 7.77 -1.17
C ASP A 187 5.51 6.59 -1.94
N ILE A 188 5.48 5.42 -1.29
CA ILE A 188 5.02 4.15 -1.86
C ILE A 188 3.67 3.83 -1.24
N GLU A 189 2.65 3.65 -2.08
CA GLU A 189 1.34 3.22 -1.58
C GLU A 189 0.86 1.95 -2.29
N GLY A 190 0.95 1.92 -3.62
CA GLY A 190 0.54 0.74 -4.37
C GLY A 190 1.49 -0.46 -4.22
N LEU A 191 0.92 -1.66 -4.02
CA LEU A 191 1.65 -2.92 -4.05
C LEU A 191 0.87 -4.01 -4.79
N THR A 192 1.47 -4.62 -5.79
CA THR A 192 0.96 -5.86 -6.39
C THR A 192 2.07 -6.81 -6.83
N ALA A 193 1.70 -8.03 -7.19
CA ALA A 193 2.62 -9.08 -7.59
C ALA A 193 2.13 -9.76 -8.88
N LEU A 194 3.07 -10.03 -9.79
CA LEU A 194 2.84 -10.80 -11.03
C LEU A 194 3.88 -11.92 -11.11
N GLY A 195 3.48 -13.12 -10.71
CA GLY A 195 4.42 -14.23 -10.48
C GLY A 195 5.42 -13.84 -9.38
N ASP A 196 6.71 -13.90 -9.70
CA ASP A 196 7.78 -13.54 -8.76
C ASP A 196 8.16 -12.04 -8.78
N ARG A 197 7.52 -11.26 -9.64
CA ARG A 197 7.76 -9.81 -9.75
C ARG A 197 6.85 -9.06 -8.81
N LEU A 198 7.39 -8.07 -8.11
CA LEU A 198 6.64 -7.10 -7.33
C LEU A 198 6.60 -5.77 -8.05
N PHE A 199 5.47 -5.09 -7.94
CA PHE A 199 5.23 -3.78 -8.50
C PHE A 199 4.88 -2.82 -7.37
N LEU A 200 5.65 -1.74 -7.23
CA LEU A 200 5.46 -0.70 -6.23
C LEU A 200 4.97 0.58 -6.92
N GLY A 201 3.76 1.00 -6.60
CA GLY A 201 3.15 2.23 -7.09
C GLY A 201 3.56 3.40 -6.21
N LEU A 202 4.09 4.46 -6.83
CA LEU A 202 4.42 5.67 -6.09
C LEU A 202 3.24 6.64 -6.07
N ARG A 203 2.81 7.04 -4.88
CA ARG A 203 2.01 8.27 -4.73
C ARG A 203 2.84 9.45 -5.19
N GLY A 204 4.08 9.51 -4.74
CA GLY A 204 5.01 10.58 -5.05
C GLY A 204 6.43 10.04 -5.26
N PRO A 205 7.25 10.71 -6.09
CA PRO A 205 6.92 11.91 -6.85
C PRO A 205 6.14 11.62 -8.13
N VAL A 206 5.30 12.58 -8.55
CA VAL A 206 4.78 12.66 -9.92
C VAL A 206 5.64 13.61 -10.74
N LEU A 207 6.16 13.12 -11.87
CA LEU A 207 7.18 13.79 -12.68
C LEU A 207 6.56 14.44 -13.91
N ARG A 208 6.31 15.76 -13.85
CA ARG A 208 5.64 16.51 -14.93
C ARG A 208 4.34 15.82 -15.40
N GLY A 209 3.55 15.33 -14.44
CA GLY A 209 2.28 14.66 -14.67
C GLY A 209 2.35 13.14 -14.85
N TRP A 210 3.55 12.55 -14.88
CA TRP A 210 3.75 11.11 -15.02
C TRP A 210 3.98 10.46 -13.65
N ALA A 211 3.10 9.53 -13.28
CA ALA A 211 3.29 8.70 -12.10
C ALA A 211 4.36 7.64 -12.35
N VAL A 212 4.91 7.05 -11.29
CA VAL A 212 5.98 6.06 -11.40
C VAL A 212 5.54 4.76 -10.74
N LEU A 213 5.66 3.67 -11.49
CA LEU A 213 5.48 2.30 -11.03
C LEU A 213 6.83 1.58 -11.13
N LEU A 214 7.31 1.04 -10.03
CA LEU A 214 8.59 0.32 -9.96
C LEU A 214 8.36 -1.18 -10.08
N GLU A 215 9.03 -1.84 -11.01
CA GLU A 215 9.08 -3.31 -11.12
C GLU A 215 10.36 -3.82 -10.45
N LEU A 216 10.26 -4.78 -9.54
CA LEU A 216 11.41 -5.39 -8.88
C LEU A 216 11.20 -6.89 -8.61
N GLN A 217 12.27 -7.59 -8.27
CA GLN A 217 12.23 -8.95 -7.76
C GLN A 217 13.03 -9.04 -6.47
N LEU A 218 12.52 -9.82 -5.53
CA LEU A 218 13.17 -10.09 -4.26
C LEU A 218 13.51 -11.56 -4.15
N LYS A 219 14.65 -11.85 -3.53
CA LYS A 219 15.04 -13.19 -3.12
C LYS A 219 15.32 -13.22 -1.64
N GLU A 220 15.04 -14.35 -1.03
CA GLU A 220 15.48 -14.65 0.34
C GLU A 220 16.97 -15.02 0.28
N GLU A 221 17.80 -14.27 1.00
CA GLU A 221 19.24 -14.55 1.13
C GLU A 221 19.49 -15.56 2.25
N GLU A 222 18.76 -15.41 3.35
CA GLU A 222 18.72 -16.28 4.51
C GLU A 222 17.35 -16.11 5.20
N PRO A 223 16.91 -17.05 6.07
CA PRO A 223 15.64 -16.94 6.78
C PRO A 223 15.47 -15.58 7.44
N GLY A 224 14.35 -14.91 7.17
CA GLY A 224 14.08 -13.56 7.70
C GLY A 224 14.61 -12.41 6.85
N LEU A 225 15.46 -12.65 5.84
CA LEU A 225 16.14 -11.60 5.10
C LEU A 225 15.92 -11.65 3.59
N LEU A 226 15.26 -10.60 3.08
CA LEU A 226 15.11 -10.37 1.65
C LEU A 226 16.19 -9.43 1.10
N ARG A 227 16.56 -9.67 -0.15
CA ARG A 227 17.46 -8.87 -0.97
C ARG A 227 16.86 -8.58 -2.32
N LEU A 228 17.19 -7.42 -2.88
CA LEU A 228 16.91 -7.13 -4.28
C LEU A 228 17.66 -8.11 -5.19
N GLN A 229 16.93 -8.68 -6.12
CA GLN A 229 17.46 -9.53 -7.17
C GLN A 229 17.71 -8.70 -8.44
N LYS A 230 18.62 -9.18 -9.30
CA LYS A 230 18.72 -8.66 -10.66
C LYS A 230 17.57 -9.19 -11.49
N LEU A 231 17.01 -8.35 -12.36
CA LEU A 231 15.87 -8.73 -13.20
C LEU A 231 16.36 -9.53 -14.41
N GLY A 232 16.00 -10.82 -14.46
CA GLY A 232 16.45 -11.73 -15.52
C GLY A 232 17.98 -11.75 -15.68
N ASN A 233 18.45 -11.63 -16.93
CA ASN A 233 19.89 -11.52 -17.26
C ASN A 233 20.43 -10.08 -17.21
N SER A 234 19.61 -9.11 -16.79
CA SER A 234 19.98 -7.70 -16.72
C SER A 234 20.97 -7.41 -15.57
N LYS A 235 21.66 -6.27 -15.66
CA LYS A 235 22.37 -5.68 -14.52
C LYS A 235 21.45 -4.86 -13.61
N GLU A 236 20.25 -4.53 -14.10
CA GLU A 236 19.27 -3.75 -13.38
C GLU A 236 18.62 -4.54 -12.24
N ARG A 237 18.28 -3.81 -11.17
CA ARG A 237 17.58 -4.34 -9.99
C ARG A 237 16.10 -3.92 -9.94
N TYR A 238 15.73 -2.99 -10.80
CA TYR A 238 14.37 -2.49 -10.94
C TYR A 238 14.19 -1.86 -12.33
N TYR A 239 12.95 -1.78 -12.79
CA TYR A 239 12.53 -0.97 -13.93
C TYR A 239 11.52 0.09 -13.51
N ARG A 240 11.43 1.17 -14.27
CA ARG A 240 10.49 2.28 -14.07
C ARG A 240 9.47 2.31 -15.19
N HIS A 241 8.21 2.16 -14.82
CA HIS A 241 7.06 2.37 -15.69
C HIS A 241 6.46 3.74 -15.39
N PHE A 242 6.60 4.66 -16.32
CA PHE A 242 6.05 6.02 -16.23
C PHE A 242 4.63 6.01 -16.79
N LEU A 243 3.65 6.36 -15.97
CA LEU A 243 2.23 6.24 -16.30
C LEU A 243 1.59 7.62 -16.45
N ASN A 244 0.92 7.87 -17.58
CA ASN A 244 0.12 9.08 -17.74
C ASN A 244 -1.23 8.94 -17.02
N LEU A 245 -1.27 9.27 -15.73
CA LEU A 245 -2.47 9.25 -14.90
C LEU A 245 -3.10 10.65 -14.76
N GLY A 246 -2.75 11.60 -15.63
CA GLY A 246 -3.27 12.96 -15.57
C GLY A 246 -2.77 13.78 -14.39
N GLY A 247 -1.54 13.52 -13.92
CA GLY A 247 -0.95 14.20 -12.75
C GLY A 247 -1.29 13.59 -11.40
N LEU A 248 -2.00 12.46 -11.38
CA LEU A 248 -2.30 11.70 -10.17
C LEU A 248 -1.16 10.73 -9.83
N GLY A 249 -0.94 10.51 -8.54
CA GLY A 249 -0.06 9.47 -7.99
C GLY A 249 -0.79 8.15 -7.82
N ILE A 250 -0.04 7.04 -7.73
CA ILE A 250 -0.61 5.71 -7.53
C ILE A 250 -0.88 5.49 -6.05
N ARG A 251 -2.13 5.15 -5.71
CA ARG A 251 -2.61 4.84 -4.37
C ARG A 251 -2.63 3.35 -4.11
N ASP A 252 -3.19 2.58 -5.04
CA ASP A 252 -3.24 1.12 -4.91
C ASP A 252 -3.27 0.40 -6.26
N LEU A 253 -2.92 -0.89 -6.27
CA LEU A 253 -2.74 -1.73 -7.44
C LEU A 253 -3.45 -3.07 -7.29
N CYS A 254 -4.37 -3.39 -8.19
CA CYS A 254 -5.08 -4.68 -8.17
C CYS A 254 -5.01 -5.34 -9.54
N VAL A 255 -4.79 -6.66 -9.60
CA VAL A 255 -4.74 -7.39 -10.87
C VAL A 255 -6.08 -8.05 -11.14
N TRP A 256 -6.65 -7.78 -12.31
CA TRP A 256 -7.90 -8.34 -12.79
C TRP A 256 -7.72 -9.00 -14.14
N ASN A 257 -7.68 -10.34 -14.16
CA ASN A 257 -7.34 -11.12 -15.34
C ASN A 257 -6.01 -10.62 -15.97
N ASP A 258 -6.02 -10.27 -17.26
CA ASP A 258 -4.86 -9.73 -17.98
C ASP A 258 -4.74 -8.20 -17.88
N THR A 259 -5.30 -7.58 -16.85
CA THR A 259 -5.32 -6.13 -16.64
C THR A 259 -4.81 -5.74 -15.26
N LEU A 260 -3.93 -4.75 -15.18
CA LEU A 260 -3.61 -4.03 -13.96
C LEU A 260 -4.61 -2.89 -13.75
N LEU A 261 -5.33 -2.93 -12.65
CA LEU A 261 -6.13 -1.83 -12.12
C LEU A 261 -5.25 -0.95 -11.23
N ILE A 262 -5.38 0.37 -11.38
CA ILE A 262 -4.55 1.35 -10.70
C ILE A 262 -5.49 2.39 -10.08
N LEU A 263 -5.61 2.40 -8.75
CA LEU A 263 -6.22 3.51 -8.03
C LEU A 263 -5.21 4.67 -8.02
N ALA A 264 -5.66 5.85 -8.43
CA ALA A 264 -4.82 7.03 -8.48
C ALA A 264 -5.54 8.25 -7.94
N GLY A 265 -4.80 9.10 -7.23
CA GLY A 265 -5.30 10.29 -6.56
C GLY A 265 -4.23 11.39 -6.41
N PRO A 266 -4.54 12.51 -5.74
CA PRO A 266 -3.60 13.60 -5.51
C PRO A 266 -2.32 13.14 -4.78
N THR A 267 -1.18 13.81 -4.99
CA THR A 267 0.07 13.46 -4.28
C THR A 267 0.26 14.21 -2.97
N MET A 268 -0.40 15.36 -2.83
CA MET A 268 -0.30 16.23 -1.68
C MET A 268 -1.57 16.17 -0.83
N ALA A 269 -1.55 16.75 0.36
CA ALA A 269 -2.71 16.86 1.26
C ALA A 269 -3.77 17.83 0.69
N LEU A 270 -4.50 17.41 -0.32
CA LEU A 270 -5.58 18.15 -0.97
C LEU A 270 -6.69 17.21 -1.43
N ASP A 271 -7.90 17.75 -1.52
CA ASP A 271 -9.03 17.07 -2.15
C ASP A 271 -8.93 17.24 -3.67
N GLY A 272 -9.07 16.16 -4.42
CA GLY A 272 -8.88 16.18 -5.87
C GLY A 272 -9.29 14.88 -6.53
N ALA A 273 -9.25 14.86 -7.86
CA ALA A 273 -9.75 13.74 -8.66
C ALA A 273 -9.15 12.40 -8.21
N ILE A 274 -10.03 11.42 -7.98
CA ILE A 274 -9.67 10.03 -7.72
C ILE A 274 -10.23 9.17 -8.84
N ARG A 275 -9.39 8.31 -9.41
CA ARG A 275 -9.75 7.47 -10.57
C ARG A 275 -9.15 6.09 -10.45
N VAL A 276 -9.87 5.11 -10.99
CA VAL A 276 -9.31 3.79 -11.28
C VAL A 276 -8.98 3.75 -12.77
N PHE A 277 -7.74 3.41 -13.09
CA PHE A 277 -7.27 3.19 -14.45
C PHE A 277 -7.10 1.69 -14.72
N LYS A 278 -7.10 1.33 -16.01
CA LYS A 278 -6.77 0.00 -16.50
C LYS A 278 -5.59 0.04 -17.46
N LEU A 279 -4.66 -0.88 -17.27
CA LEU A 279 -3.47 -1.10 -18.09
C LEU A 279 -3.35 -2.59 -18.44
N PRO A 280 -3.31 -2.99 -19.71
CA PRO A 280 -3.06 -4.39 -20.09
C PRO A 280 -1.72 -4.89 -19.53
N LEU A 281 -1.69 -6.08 -18.93
CA LEU A 281 -0.46 -6.67 -18.39
C LEU A 281 0.59 -6.94 -19.48
N ALA A 282 0.16 -7.16 -20.72
CA ALA A 282 1.03 -7.35 -21.87
C ALA A 282 1.90 -6.11 -22.18
N ASP A 283 1.49 -4.93 -21.72
CA ASP A 283 2.25 -3.68 -21.90
C ASP A 283 3.38 -3.54 -20.86
N LEU A 284 3.31 -4.27 -19.73
CA LEU A 284 4.33 -4.29 -18.68
C LEU A 284 5.49 -5.23 -19.04
N LYS A 285 6.31 -4.77 -19.97
CA LYS A 285 7.57 -5.40 -20.35
C LYS A 285 8.63 -5.15 -19.28
N SER A 286 9.58 -6.06 -19.08
CA SER A 286 10.69 -5.86 -18.13
C SER A 286 11.76 -4.91 -18.67
N GLU A 287 11.38 -3.65 -18.85
CA GLU A 287 12.20 -2.51 -19.27
C GLU A 287 11.57 -1.19 -18.81
N ASP A 288 12.33 -0.10 -18.82
CA ASP A 288 11.77 1.23 -18.55
C ASP A 288 10.81 1.62 -19.69
N ALA A 289 9.59 2.06 -19.36
CA ALA A 289 8.56 2.35 -20.35
C ALA A 289 7.72 3.57 -20.00
N PHE A 290 7.19 4.24 -21.02
CA PHE A 290 6.10 5.21 -20.89
C PHE A 290 4.80 4.54 -21.34
N LEU A 291 3.80 4.51 -20.47
CA LEU A 291 2.54 3.83 -20.69
C LEU A 291 1.37 4.78 -20.47
N ILE A 292 0.28 4.55 -21.20
CA ILE A 292 -0.93 5.39 -21.15
C ILE A 292 -2.11 4.51 -20.75
N PRO A 293 -2.31 4.27 -19.44
CA PRO A 293 -3.51 3.61 -18.95
C PRO A 293 -4.77 4.37 -19.34
N SER A 294 -5.87 3.64 -19.52
CA SER A 294 -7.19 4.26 -19.79
C SER A 294 -8.00 4.35 -18.49
N VAL A 295 -8.82 5.40 -18.34
CA VAL A 295 -9.71 5.52 -17.18
C VAL A 295 -10.78 4.44 -17.26
N LEU A 296 -10.95 3.70 -16.16
CA LEU A 296 -12.04 2.74 -15.98
C LEU A 296 -13.25 3.42 -15.32
N LEU A 297 -13.01 4.12 -14.21
CA LEU A 297 -14.04 4.85 -13.46
C LEU A 297 -13.46 6.00 -12.66
N GLU A 298 -14.32 6.94 -12.30
CA GLU A 298 -14.02 7.99 -11.31
C GLU A 298 -14.61 7.56 -9.95
N VAL A 299 -13.86 7.81 -8.89
CA VAL A 299 -14.28 7.52 -7.52
C VAL A 299 -14.72 8.85 -6.88
N PRO A 300 -15.96 8.96 -6.37
CA PRO A 300 -16.40 10.14 -5.64
C PRO A 300 -15.53 10.41 -4.41
N TYR A 301 -15.33 11.68 -4.09
CA TYR A 301 -14.62 12.13 -2.89
C TYR A 301 -15.28 13.39 -2.35
N GLY A 302 -15.14 13.63 -1.05
CA GLY A 302 -15.69 14.78 -0.35
C GLY A 302 -14.63 15.85 -0.06
N LYS A 303 -15.04 16.91 0.64
CA LYS A 303 -14.11 17.93 1.10
C LYS A 303 -13.51 17.50 2.44
N GLY A 304 -12.25 17.10 2.44
CA GLY A 304 -11.54 16.60 3.63
C GLY A 304 -11.96 15.19 4.06
N CYS A 305 -12.77 14.49 3.25
CA CYS A 305 -13.22 13.13 3.52
C CYS A 305 -13.29 12.28 2.23
N ASP A 306 -13.51 10.98 2.39
CA ASP A 306 -13.63 10.00 1.31
C ASP A 306 -12.39 9.97 0.40
N ARG A 307 -11.21 9.86 1.02
CA ARG A 307 -9.96 9.62 0.29
C ARG A 307 -9.85 8.14 0.02
N ALA A 308 -10.19 7.70 -1.18
CA ALA A 308 -10.01 6.29 -1.53
C ALA A 308 -8.51 5.99 -1.59
N GLU A 309 -8.07 5.05 -0.75
CA GLU A 309 -6.67 4.66 -0.64
C GLU A 309 -6.46 3.19 -1.07
N GLY A 310 -7.45 2.29 -0.87
CA GLY A 310 -7.32 0.87 -1.22
C GLY A 310 -8.41 0.34 -2.14
N ILE A 311 -8.05 -0.59 -3.04
CA ILE A 311 -8.98 -1.32 -3.92
C ILE A 311 -8.73 -2.83 -3.93
N THR A 312 -9.78 -3.64 -4.03
CA THR A 312 -9.61 -5.09 -4.29
C THR A 312 -10.76 -5.66 -5.11
N LEU A 313 -10.47 -6.72 -5.87
CA LEU A 313 -11.52 -7.51 -6.50
C LEU A 313 -12.34 -8.24 -5.44
N PHE A 314 -13.65 -8.21 -5.59
CA PHE A 314 -14.59 -8.66 -4.60
C PHE A 314 -15.72 -9.49 -5.22
N GLY A 315 -16.39 -10.27 -4.37
CA GLY A 315 -17.44 -11.20 -4.78
C GLY A 315 -16.91 -12.54 -5.31
N ALA A 316 -17.81 -13.52 -5.42
CA ALA A 316 -17.47 -14.90 -5.78
C ALA A 316 -16.90 -15.03 -7.21
N ASP A 317 -17.29 -14.14 -8.12
CA ASP A 317 -16.81 -14.10 -9.50
C ASP A 317 -15.79 -12.99 -9.77
N GLN A 318 -15.34 -12.28 -8.73
CA GLN A 318 -14.37 -11.18 -8.84
C GLN A 318 -14.75 -10.13 -9.90
N LYS A 319 -16.06 -9.87 -10.04
CA LYS A 319 -16.59 -8.83 -10.93
C LYS A 319 -16.97 -7.55 -10.20
N GLU A 320 -16.70 -7.48 -8.90
CA GLU A 320 -16.91 -6.28 -8.11
C GLU A 320 -15.57 -5.70 -7.69
N LEU A 321 -15.52 -4.39 -7.52
CA LEU A 321 -14.42 -3.67 -6.91
C LEU A 321 -14.89 -3.16 -5.55
N LEU A 322 -14.20 -3.57 -4.50
CA LEU A 322 -14.35 -3.00 -3.17
C LEU A 322 -13.33 -1.86 -2.99
N ILE A 323 -13.78 -0.72 -2.48
CA ILE A 323 -12.97 0.47 -2.25
C ILE A 323 -13.05 0.87 -0.78
N VAL A 324 -11.88 1.07 -0.15
CA VAL A 324 -11.75 1.54 1.24
C VAL A 324 -11.12 2.93 1.29
N TYR A 325 -11.29 3.63 2.42
CA TYR A 325 -11.03 5.06 2.53
C TYR A 325 -10.20 5.42 3.77
N ASP A 326 -9.25 6.33 3.58
CA ASP A 326 -8.76 7.24 4.62
C ASP A 326 -9.78 8.37 4.82
N ALA A 327 -9.91 8.84 6.05
CA ALA A 327 -10.80 9.91 6.46
C ALA A 327 -12.21 9.73 5.86
N PRO A 328 -12.89 8.59 6.09
CA PRO A 328 -14.20 8.34 5.52
C PRO A 328 -15.18 9.44 5.95
N ASP A 329 -16.13 9.76 5.09
CA ASP A 329 -17.22 10.67 5.43
C ASP A 329 -17.92 10.19 6.72
N PRO A 330 -18.27 11.08 7.65
CA PRO A 330 -18.99 10.71 8.87
C PRO A 330 -20.24 9.85 8.62
N GLU A 331 -20.93 9.98 7.48
CA GLU A 331 -22.08 9.13 7.13
C GLU A 331 -21.70 7.65 6.88
N ARG A 332 -20.44 7.37 6.50
CA ARG A 332 -19.92 6.00 6.37
C ARG A 332 -19.64 5.35 7.71
N LEU A 333 -19.41 6.15 8.76
CA LEU A 333 -19.17 5.65 10.11
C LEU A 333 -20.51 5.21 10.72
N GLN A 334 -20.68 3.90 10.83
CA GLN A 334 -21.91 3.30 11.30
C GLN A 334 -21.69 2.74 12.70
N GLU A 335 -22.56 3.11 13.62
CA GLU A 335 -22.46 2.72 15.04
C GLU A 335 -21.07 3.08 15.59
N ASN A 336 -20.59 2.34 16.60
CA ASN A 336 -19.29 2.60 17.23
C ASN A 336 -18.17 1.69 16.70
N SER A 337 -18.43 0.86 15.68
CA SER A 337 -17.50 -0.20 15.28
C SER A 337 -17.45 -0.49 13.78
N SER A 338 -18.29 0.15 12.96
CA SER A 338 -18.38 -0.17 11.54
C SER A 338 -18.06 1.04 10.65
N VAL A 339 -17.61 0.75 9.44
CA VAL A 339 -17.44 1.72 8.35
C VAL A 339 -17.94 1.10 7.04
N LEU A 340 -18.52 1.93 6.17
CA LEU A 340 -19.00 1.53 4.86
C LEU A 340 -17.94 1.72 3.78
N ALA A 341 -17.55 0.61 3.15
CA ALA A 341 -16.77 0.57 1.92
C ALA A 341 -17.71 0.69 0.69
N ASP A 342 -17.17 1.15 -0.43
CA ASP A 342 -17.91 1.17 -1.70
C ASP A 342 -17.70 -0.13 -2.45
N ARG A 343 -18.77 -0.64 -3.07
CA ARG A 343 -18.79 -1.86 -3.88
C ARG A 343 -19.37 -1.55 -5.24
N ILE A 344 -18.54 -1.68 -6.26
CA ILE A 344 -18.84 -1.28 -7.64
C ILE A 344 -18.77 -2.49 -8.56
N LEU A 345 -19.80 -2.72 -9.37
CA LEU A 345 -19.77 -3.76 -10.42
C LEU A 345 -18.91 -3.30 -11.62
N LEU A 346 -17.94 -4.13 -12.02
CA LEU A 346 -16.95 -3.88 -13.08
C LEU A 346 -17.44 -4.20 -14.50
#